data_AF-A0AAE3F582-F1
#
_entry.id   AF-A0AAE3F582-F1
#
_cell.length_a   1.000
_cell.length_b   1.000
_cell.length_c   1.000
_cell.angle_alpha   90.00
_cell.angle_beta   90.00
_cell.angle_gamma   90.00
#
_symmetry.space_group_name_H-M   'P 1'
#
loop_
_entity.id
_entity.type
_entity.pdbx_description
1 polymer ?
#
loop_
_entity_poly.entity_id
_entity_poly.type
_entity_poly.pdbx_seq_one_letter_code
_entity_poly.pdbx_strand_id
1 'polypeptide(L)'
;MNFTSTSEIKARVYELYLTEDQELNSNFFDFHVRNLRSTLLKTYAEIQKAINGDAVVLLKNSIETRHGSEIQVNGILSSWKEIGEIYAENRNGLYDGNYKEFLEEYNGKENLTGLYRLMDPVYTDSKSITGVKLDFIW
;
A
#
# COMPACT_ATOMS: atom_id res chain seq x y z
N MET A 1 21.23 7.37 -3.23
CA MET A 1 21.38 5.89 -3.10
C MET A 1 20.07 5.28 -3.56
N ASN A 2 20.10 4.25 -4.39
CA ASN A 2 18.88 3.62 -4.90
C ASN A 2 18.62 2.35 -4.09
N PHE A 3 17.44 2.26 -3.47
CA PHE A 3 17.02 1.06 -2.76
C PHE A 3 16.38 0.10 -3.77
N THR A 4 16.91 -1.13 -3.87
CA THR A 4 16.58 -2.05 -4.97
C THR A 4 15.95 -3.36 -4.51
N SER A 5 15.91 -3.61 -3.21
CA SER A 5 15.31 -4.81 -2.62
C SER A 5 14.33 -4.47 -1.50
N THR A 6 13.38 -5.38 -1.25
CA THR A 6 12.43 -5.29 -0.13
C THR A 6 13.14 -5.11 1.21
N SER A 7 14.23 -5.86 1.44
CA SER A 7 14.99 -5.76 2.70
C SER A 7 15.63 -4.40 2.90
N GLU A 8 16.25 -3.83 1.86
CA GLU A 8 16.87 -2.49 1.93
C GLU A 8 15.82 -1.40 2.17
N ILE A 9 14.69 -1.47 1.48
CA ILE A 9 13.59 -0.51 1.64
C ILE A 9 13.01 -0.58 3.06
N LYS A 10 12.74 -1.79 3.57
CA LYS A 10 12.22 -1.99 4.94
C LYS A 10 13.21 -1.52 5.98
N ALA A 11 14.49 -1.87 5.84
CA ALA A 11 15.54 -1.43 6.75
C ALA A 11 15.59 0.10 6.82
N ARG A 12 15.55 0.79 5.67
CA ARG A 12 15.54 2.25 5.62
C ARG A 12 14.35 2.86 6.37
N VAL A 13 13.15 2.35 6.13
CA VAL A 13 11.93 2.87 6.79
C VAL A 13 11.96 2.59 8.29
N TYR A 14 12.37 1.39 8.70
CA TYR A 14 12.45 1.02 10.11
C TYR A 14 13.52 1.78 10.88
N GLU A 15 14.69 2.03 10.27
CA GLU A 15 15.73 2.87 10.87
C GLU A 15 15.20 4.28 11.13
N LEU A 16 14.55 4.91 10.13
CA LEU A 16 13.92 6.21 10.30
C LEU A 16 12.85 6.17 11.39
N TYR A 17 11.95 5.18 11.37
CA TYR A 17 10.87 5.06 12.34
C TYR A 17 11.33 4.86 13.78
N LEU A 18 12.47 4.20 14.00
CA LEU A 18 13.05 4.04 15.33
C LEU A 18 13.73 5.30 15.86
N THR A 19 14.15 6.21 14.97
CA THR A 19 14.87 7.44 15.34
C THR A 19 13.98 8.66 15.42
N GLU A 20 12.88 8.68 14.67
CA GLU A 20 11.95 9.79 14.60
C GLU A 20 10.79 9.56 15.58
N ASP A 21 10.53 10.49 16.50
CA ASP A 21 9.38 10.45 17.43
C ASP A 21 8.11 10.95 16.73
N GLN A 22 7.74 10.29 15.62
CA GLN A 22 6.61 10.66 14.77
C GLN A 22 5.88 9.44 14.24
N GLU A 23 4.58 9.59 14.00
CA GLU A 23 3.79 8.59 13.28
C GLU A 23 4.28 8.41 11.85
N LEU A 24 4.14 7.19 11.32
CA LEU A 24 4.56 6.83 9.96
C LEU A 24 3.77 7.64 8.91
N ASN A 25 4.42 8.68 8.38
CA ASN A 25 3.89 9.59 7.36
C ASN A 25 4.72 9.55 6.06
N SER A 26 4.39 10.40 5.08
CA SER A 26 5.05 10.43 3.77
C SER A 26 6.56 10.66 3.82
N ASN A 27 7.10 11.35 4.83
CA ASN A 27 8.54 11.65 4.93
C ASN A 27 9.39 10.39 5.10
N PHE A 28 8.84 9.33 5.70
CA PHE A 28 9.54 8.06 5.86
C PHE A 28 9.79 7.34 4.54
N PHE A 29 9.10 7.74 3.47
CA PHE A 29 9.19 7.16 2.13
C PHE A 29 9.89 8.09 1.13
N ASP A 30 10.40 9.24 1.57
CA ASP A 30 11.05 10.23 0.70
C ASP A 30 12.49 9.81 0.35
N PHE A 31 12.60 8.78 -0.49
CA PHE A 31 13.87 8.28 -1.00
C PHE A 31 13.70 7.55 -2.34
N HIS A 32 14.81 7.43 -3.07
CA HIS A 32 14.83 6.84 -4.42
C HIS A 32 14.80 5.31 -4.40
N VAL A 33 13.86 4.70 -5.13
CA VAL A 33 13.73 3.25 -5.30
C VAL A 33 13.82 2.86 -6.77
N ARG A 34 14.33 1.65 -7.02
CA ARG A 34 14.29 1.03 -8.35
C ARG A 34 13.91 -0.44 -8.25
N ASN A 35 12.64 -0.77 -8.46
CA ASN A 35 12.14 -2.14 -8.38
C ASN A 35 10.82 -2.30 -9.15
N LEU A 36 10.32 -3.52 -9.25
CA LEU A 36 8.99 -3.80 -9.78
C LEU A 36 7.93 -3.13 -8.92
N ARG A 37 6.95 -2.47 -9.54
CA ARG A 37 5.80 -1.84 -8.88
C ARG A 37 5.07 -2.80 -7.94
N SER A 38 4.89 -4.06 -8.35
CA SER A 38 4.30 -5.11 -7.52
C SER A 38 5.12 -5.41 -6.27
N THR A 39 6.46 -5.46 -6.40
CA THR A 39 7.37 -5.62 -5.27
C THR A 39 7.34 -4.40 -4.34
N LEU A 40 7.27 -3.19 -4.90
CA LEU A 40 7.15 -1.95 -4.13
C LEU A 40 5.84 -1.89 -3.34
N LEU A 41 4.70 -2.21 -3.96
CA LEU A 41 3.40 -2.28 -3.28
C LEU A 41 3.38 -3.35 -2.18
N LYS A 42 3.94 -4.53 -2.46
CA LYS A 42 4.04 -5.60 -1.46
C LYS A 42 4.93 -5.20 -0.29
N THR A 43 6.06 -4.55 -0.58
CA THR A 43 6.98 -4.05 0.46
C THR A 43 6.28 -3.03 1.35
N TYR A 44 5.56 -2.08 0.74
CA TYR A 44 4.75 -1.11 1.46
C TYR A 44 3.66 -1.76 2.32
N ALA A 45 2.95 -2.77 1.80
CA ALA A 45 1.96 -3.54 2.55
C ALA A 45 2.56 -4.22 3.79
N GLU A 46 3.76 -4.78 3.67
CA GLU A 46 4.46 -5.39 4.80
C GLU A 46 4.88 -4.37 5.85
N ILE A 47 5.29 -3.17 5.44
CA ILE A 47 5.63 -2.07 6.34
C ILE A 47 4.39 -1.60 7.12
N GLN A 48 3.30 -1.31 6.40
CA GLN A 48 2.06 -0.83 7.01
C GLN A 48 1.49 -1.83 8.01
N LYS A 49 1.47 -3.12 7.64
CA LYS A 49 1.03 -4.18 8.55
C LYS A 49 1.91 -4.27 9.81
N ALA A 50 3.23 -4.12 9.67
CA ALA A 50 4.15 -4.27 10.78
C ALA A 50 4.11 -3.08 11.76
N ILE A 51 3.91 -1.85 11.26
CA ILE A 51 3.96 -0.64 12.07
C ILE A 51 2.56 -0.23 12.54
N ASN A 52 1.60 -0.11 11.62
CA ASN A 52 0.26 0.42 11.91
C ASN A 52 -0.81 -0.67 12.09
N GLY A 53 -0.53 -1.91 11.68
CA GLY A 53 -1.52 -2.99 11.66
C GLY A 53 -2.48 -2.92 10.47
N ASP A 54 -2.29 -1.96 9.57
CA ASP A 54 -3.16 -1.74 8.41
C ASP A 54 -3.01 -2.85 7.36
N ALA A 55 -4.10 -3.08 6.61
CA ALA A 55 -4.09 -3.96 5.46
C ALA A 55 -4.01 -3.16 4.16
N VAL A 56 -2.97 -3.40 3.36
CA VAL A 56 -2.91 -2.92 1.97
C VAL A 56 -3.29 -4.07 1.05
N VAL A 57 -4.38 -3.94 0.30
CA VAL A 57 -5.05 -5.05 -0.40
C VAL A 57 -5.56 -4.63 -1.78
N LEU A 58 -5.62 -5.59 -2.70
CA LEU A 58 -6.38 -5.47 -3.94
C LEU A 58 -7.77 -6.06 -3.72
N LEU A 59 -8.82 -5.27 -3.96
CA LEU A 59 -10.20 -5.67 -3.80
C LEU A 59 -10.92 -5.79 -5.15
N LYS A 60 -11.77 -6.81 -5.26
CA LYS A 60 -12.78 -6.94 -6.30
C LYS A 60 -14.15 -6.67 -5.70
N ASN A 61 -15.03 -6.10 -6.51
CA ASN A 61 -16.41 -5.76 -6.13
C ASN A 61 -16.45 -4.96 -4.80
N SER A 62 -15.53 -4.00 -4.67
CA SER A 62 -15.46 -3.16 -3.48
C SER A 62 -16.67 -2.24 -3.39
N ILE A 63 -17.21 -2.08 -2.20
CA ILE A 63 -18.29 -1.16 -1.87
C ILE A 63 -17.76 -0.19 -0.81
N GLU A 64 -17.79 1.10 -1.13
CA GLU A 64 -17.48 2.19 -0.20
C GLU A 64 -18.78 2.72 0.44
N THR A 65 -18.83 2.78 1.77
CA THR A 65 -19.94 3.36 2.53
C THR A 65 -19.42 4.50 3.39
N ARG A 66 -19.98 5.71 3.23
CA ARG A 66 -19.55 6.88 4.00
C ARG A 66 -20.27 6.95 5.35
N HIS A 67 -19.50 7.03 6.43
CA HIS A 67 -19.97 7.23 7.79
C HIS A 67 -19.31 8.48 8.38
N GLY A 68 -19.96 9.64 8.20
CA GLY A 68 -19.38 10.93 8.59
C GLY A 68 -18.13 11.25 7.77
N SER A 69 -17.00 11.45 8.45
CA SER A 69 -15.69 11.68 7.82
C SER A 69 -15.03 10.39 7.31
N GLU A 70 -15.44 9.23 7.80
CA GLU A 70 -14.84 7.95 7.47
C GLU A 70 -15.51 7.30 6.26
N ILE A 71 -14.72 6.52 5.52
CA ILE A 71 -15.21 5.69 4.42
C ILE A 71 -14.92 4.25 4.82
N GLN A 72 -15.96 3.50 5.13
CA GLN A 72 -15.85 2.05 5.33
C GLN A 72 -15.84 1.37 3.98
N VAL A 73 -14.93 0.42 3.80
CA VAL A 73 -14.80 -0.38 2.57
C VAL A 73 -15.09 -1.82 2.90
N ASN A 74 -15.85 -2.48 2.04
CA ASN A 74 -16.00 -3.94 2.03
C ASN A 74 -15.64 -4.45 0.63
N GLY A 75 -14.93 -5.57 0.52
CA GLY A 75 -14.66 -6.17 -0.77
C GLY A 75 -14.09 -7.58 -0.69
N ILE A 76 -13.97 -8.20 -1.86
CA ILE A 76 -13.41 -9.54 -2.01
C ILE A 76 -11.91 -9.42 -2.26
N LEU A 77 -11.11 -10.10 -1.45
CA LEU A 77 -9.66 -10.14 -1.59
C LEU A 77 -9.27 -10.76 -2.93
N SER A 78 -8.46 -10.03 -3.69
CA SER A 78 -7.72 -10.59 -4.81
C SER A 78 -6.30 -11.04 -4.38
N SER A 79 -5.64 -11.81 -5.23
CA SER A 79 -4.29 -12.29 -4.96
C SER A 79 -3.23 -11.27 -5.40
N TRP A 80 -2.09 -11.23 -4.69
CA TRP A 80 -0.91 -10.47 -5.11
C TRP A 80 -0.36 -10.90 -6.47
N LYS A 81 -0.66 -12.13 -6.89
CA LYS A 81 -0.30 -12.61 -8.23
C LYS A 81 -1.02 -11.80 -9.31
N GLU A 82 -2.30 -11.50 -9.12
CA GLU A 82 -3.06 -10.67 -10.05
C GLU A 82 -2.53 -9.22 -10.13
N ILE A 83 -2.06 -8.65 -9.01
CA ILE A 83 -1.37 -7.34 -9.04
C ILE A 83 -0.11 -7.42 -9.92
N GLY A 84 0.67 -8.49 -9.76
CA GLY A 84 1.84 -8.75 -10.61
C GLY A 84 1.49 -8.84 -12.09
N GLU A 85 0.38 -9.50 -12.43
CA GLU A 85 -0.12 -9.65 -13.80
C GLU A 85 -0.56 -8.30 -14.40
N ILE A 86 -1.31 -7.47 -13.66
CA ILE A 86 -1.73 -6.12 -14.09
C ILE A 86 -0.51 -5.24 -14.47
N TYR A 87 0.57 -5.32 -13.70
CA TYR A 87 1.78 -4.54 -13.97
C TYR A 87 2.72 -5.20 -14.99
N ALA A 88 2.69 -6.53 -15.13
CA ALA A 88 3.50 -7.25 -16.11
C ALA A 88 3.00 -7.05 -17.54
N GLU A 89 1.68 -7.02 -17.76
CA GLU A 89 1.09 -6.84 -19.08
C GLU A 89 1.35 -5.45 -19.67
N ASN A 90 1.50 -4.43 -18.82
CA ASN A 90 1.63 -3.03 -19.25
C ASN A 90 3.06 -2.58 -19.62
N ARG A 91 4.07 -3.47 -19.67
CA ARG A 91 5.53 -3.17 -19.89
C ARG A 91 6.16 -2.10 -18.99
N ASN A 92 5.39 -1.49 -18.10
CA ASN A 92 5.76 -0.47 -17.09
C ASN A 92 5.94 -1.08 -15.69
N GLY A 93 6.29 -2.36 -15.62
CA GLY A 93 6.41 -3.09 -14.37
C GLY A 93 7.55 -2.58 -13.48
N LEU A 94 8.64 -2.06 -14.06
CA LEU A 94 9.73 -1.44 -13.31
C LEU A 94 9.40 0.03 -13.03
N TYR A 95 9.58 0.43 -11.78
CA TYR A 95 9.57 1.82 -11.35
C TYR A 95 10.99 2.23 -10.94
N ASP A 96 11.39 3.44 -11.30
CA ASP A 96 12.67 4.05 -10.98
C ASP A 96 12.40 5.53 -10.66
N GLY A 97 12.37 5.88 -9.38
CA GLY A 97 11.90 7.19 -8.93
C GLY A 97 11.76 7.29 -7.42
N ASN A 98 11.11 8.36 -6.93
CA ASN A 98 10.90 8.58 -5.51
C ASN A 98 9.77 7.69 -4.97
N TYR A 99 9.99 7.00 -3.85
CA TYR A 99 9.00 6.07 -3.31
C TYR A 99 7.78 6.77 -2.72
N LYS A 100 7.93 7.98 -2.18
CA LYS A 100 6.82 8.85 -1.78
C LYS A 100 5.91 9.15 -2.98
N GLU A 101 6.48 9.67 -4.06
CA GLU A 101 5.72 9.98 -5.29
C GLU A 101 5.00 8.73 -5.82
N PHE A 102 5.69 7.58 -5.84
CA PHE A 102 5.10 6.30 -6.23
C PHE A 102 3.86 5.95 -5.39
N LEU A 103 3.89 6.13 -4.07
CA LEU A 103 2.76 5.80 -3.20
C LEU A 103 1.63 6.82 -3.32
N GLU A 104 1.95 8.10 -3.48
CA GLU A 104 0.98 9.18 -3.75
C GLU A 104 0.20 8.94 -5.06
N GLU A 105 0.79 8.26 -6.05
CA GLU A 105 0.08 7.90 -7.29
C GLU A 105 -1.19 7.08 -7.04
N TYR A 106 -1.33 6.41 -5.88
CA TYR A 106 -2.47 5.55 -5.54
C TYR A 106 -3.58 6.25 -4.75
N ASN A 107 -3.28 7.36 -4.07
CA ASN A 107 -4.27 8.11 -3.30
C ASN A 107 -5.42 8.59 -4.21
N GLY A 108 -6.66 8.27 -3.83
CA GLY A 108 -7.85 8.68 -4.57
C GLY A 108 -8.07 7.93 -5.90
N LYS A 109 -7.28 6.89 -6.19
CA LYS A 109 -7.40 6.05 -7.40
C LYS A 109 -7.88 4.64 -7.10
N GLU A 110 -8.54 4.41 -5.97
CA GLU A 110 -8.96 3.09 -5.53
C GLU A 110 -10.02 2.49 -6.48
N ASN A 111 -10.91 3.32 -7.02
CA ASN A 111 -11.89 2.89 -8.04
C ASN A 111 -11.24 2.48 -9.39
N LEU A 112 -10.04 2.99 -9.69
CA LEU A 112 -9.30 2.67 -10.92
C LEU A 112 -8.38 1.47 -10.74
N THR A 113 -7.76 1.36 -9.57
CA THR A 113 -6.69 0.38 -9.29
C THR A 113 -7.18 -0.83 -8.51
N GLY A 114 -8.31 -0.70 -7.79
CA GLY A 114 -8.79 -1.66 -6.80
C GLY A 114 -7.91 -1.77 -5.55
N LEU A 115 -6.87 -0.95 -5.42
CA LEU A 115 -5.94 -0.99 -4.29
C LEU A 115 -6.43 -0.11 -3.16
N TYR A 116 -6.41 -0.64 -1.94
CA TYR A 116 -6.85 0.06 -0.73
C TYR A 116 -5.84 -0.15 0.40
N ARG A 117 -5.64 0.88 1.24
CA ARG A 117 -5.13 0.73 2.60
C ARG A 117 -6.30 0.83 3.56
N LEU A 118 -6.42 -0.15 4.44
CA LEU A 118 -7.53 -0.29 5.38
C LEU A 118 -7.01 -0.32 6.81
N MET A 119 -7.48 0.63 7.62
CA MET A 119 -7.36 0.61 9.07
C MET A 119 -8.37 -0.37 9.67
N ASP A 120 -8.02 -0.94 10.83
CA ASP A 120 -8.84 -1.90 11.58
C ASP A 120 -9.46 -3.00 10.68
N PRO A 121 -8.63 -3.72 9.90
CA PRO A 121 -9.14 -4.70 8.96
C PRO A 121 -9.81 -5.88 9.68
N VAL A 122 -11.08 -6.13 9.38
CA VAL A 122 -11.84 -7.29 9.84
C VAL A 122 -12.08 -8.25 8.68
N TYR A 123 -11.60 -9.47 8.83
CA TYR A 123 -11.81 -10.55 7.87
C TYR A 123 -13.09 -11.30 8.25
N THR A 124 -14.15 -11.12 7.47
CA THR A 124 -15.47 -11.69 7.79
C THR A 124 -15.56 -13.17 7.38
N ASP A 125 -14.98 -13.52 6.24
CA ASP A 125 -14.77 -14.88 5.73
C ASP A 125 -13.37 -14.96 5.09
N SER A 126 -12.89 -16.16 4.72
CA SER A 126 -11.55 -16.35 4.12
C SER A 126 -11.31 -15.60 2.80
N LYS A 127 -12.32 -14.91 2.26
CA LYS A 127 -12.28 -14.20 0.98
C LYS A 127 -12.66 -12.73 1.06
N SER A 128 -13.17 -12.24 2.18
CA SER A 128 -13.68 -10.87 2.30
C SER A 128 -13.05 -10.13 3.46
N ILE A 129 -12.90 -8.82 3.25
CA ILE A 129 -12.32 -7.91 4.22
C ILE A 129 -13.18 -6.66 4.30
N THR A 130 -13.28 -6.09 5.50
CA THR A 130 -13.79 -4.74 5.71
C THR A 130 -12.80 -3.94 6.55
N GLY A 131 -12.82 -2.61 6.40
CA GLY A 131 -11.99 -1.70 7.19
C GLY A 131 -12.26 -0.26 6.80
N VAL A 132 -11.63 0.68 7.49
CA VAL A 132 -11.74 2.12 7.19
C VAL A 132 -10.66 2.49 6.19
N LYS A 133 -11.07 3.13 5.08
CA LYS A 133 -10.15 3.60 4.04
C LYS A 133 -9.21 4.65 4.60
N LEU A 134 -7.91 4.46 4.33
CA LEU A 134 -6.87 5.43 4.53
C LEU A 134 -6.22 5.79 3.20
N ASP A 135 -5.64 6.98 3.12
CA ASP A 135 -4.64 7.28 2.09
C ASP A 135 -3.42 6.37 2.27
N PHE A 136 -2.74 6.04 1.18
CA PHE A 136 -1.49 5.28 1.25
C PHE A 136 -0.47 6.07 2.09
N ILE A 137 -0.29 7.35 1.81
CA ILE A 137 0.53 8.23 2.63
C ILE A 137 -0.09 9.62 2.70
N TRP A 138 0.25 10.35 3.77
CA TRP A 138 -0.18 11.71 4.07
C TRP A 138 1.02 12.62 4.40
#